data_AF-A0A7Y3MRI0-F1
#
_entry.id   AF-A0A7Y3MRI0-F1
#
_cell.length_a   1.000
_cell.length_b   1.000
_cell.length_c   1.000
_cell.angle_alpha   90.00
_cell.angle_beta   90.00
_cell.angle_gamma   90.00
#
_symmetry.space_group_name_H-M   'P 1'
#
loop_
_entity.id
_entity.type
_entity.pdbx_description
1 polymer ?
#
loop_
_entity_poly.entity_id
_entity_poly.type
_entity_poly.pdbx_seq_one_letter_code
_entity_poly.pdbx_strand_id
1 'polypeptide(L)'
;MARFSRIAPLLPLAVLAASAAAQNTPPANPPPPTTAPAAARDLPEAAAVIDRAIKAHGGPEALASITSLQYVITTEQPGSTSTFRVRAAPPDKTLITIDGTTRMEFGRNGDIAWRHDAATGFALIPESQLGQVTRLHPLGLVMRLPSYRDRAVTADHATVGDHPCLKLRLPSTQGEVFLYFDDETGLVRGLEEIRANASARIALMTTFEDERAVAPLTIFHLATMSFGGQALGALKLSDVRYNTLDPELFAVPAEVAALARTSRPTTAPAGVNDQ
;
A
#
# COMPACT_ATOMS: atom_id res chain seq x y z
N MET A 1 -61.14 -3.97 2.42
CA MET A 1 -62.27 -4.88 2.11
C MET A 1 -62.72 -4.62 0.67
N ALA A 2 -63.07 -5.70 -0.03
CA ALA A 2 -63.77 -5.78 -1.32
C ALA A 2 -62.98 -5.46 -2.62
N ARG A 3 -63.13 -6.20 -3.73
CA ARG A 3 -63.49 -7.60 -4.03
C ARG A 3 -63.37 -7.75 -5.56
N PHE A 4 -62.69 -8.81 -6.00
CA PHE A 4 -62.92 -9.71 -7.14
C PHE A 4 -63.65 -9.32 -8.45
N SER A 5 -63.19 -10.03 -9.51
CA SER A 5 -63.86 -10.51 -10.73
C SER A 5 -63.79 -9.59 -11.95
N ARG A 6 -63.49 -10.08 -13.17
CA ARG A 6 -64.08 -11.20 -13.94
C ARG A 6 -63.01 -11.82 -14.87
N ILE A 7 -62.77 -13.13 -14.89
CA ILE A 7 -63.41 -14.23 -15.64
C ILE A 7 -63.67 -13.96 -17.14
N ALA A 8 -63.12 -14.89 -17.94
CA ALA A 8 -62.96 -15.01 -19.39
C ALA A 8 -64.26 -15.09 -20.23
N PRO A 9 -64.10 -15.21 -21.57
CA PRO A 9 -64.56 -16.45 -22.19
C PRO A 9 -63.58 -17.10 -23.20
N LEU A 10 -63.70 -18.43 -23.30
CA LEU A 10 -63.28 -19.33 -24.37
C LEU A 10 -64.07 -19.08 -25.67
N LEU A 11 -63.47 -19.35 -26.85
CA LEU A 11 -63.99 -20.14 -28.01
C LEU A 11 -63.02 -20.04 -29.22
N PRO A 12 -63.07 -20.94 -30.25
CA PRO A 12 -61.93 -21.77 -30.62
C PRO A 12 -61.57 -21.73 -32.13
N LEU A 13 -60.57 -22.56 -32.49
CA LEU A 13 -60.25 -23.18 -33.80
C LEU A 13 -60.31 -22.31 -35.08
N ALA A 14 -59.14 -22.14 -35.71
CA ALA A 14 -59.03 -22.16 -37.17
C ALA A 14 -57.74 -22.87 -37.60
N VAL A 15 -57.88 -23.61 -38.69
CA VAL A 15 -57.03 -24.68 -39.23
C VAL A 15 -56.05 -24.15 -40.29
N LEU A 16 -54.89 -24.81 -40.37
CA LEU A 16 -53.88 -24.92 -41.45
C LEU A 16 -53.69 -23.77 -42.47
N ALA A 17 -52.43 -23.31 -42.57
CA ALA A 17 -51.68 -23.35 -43.83
C ALA A 17 -50.16 -23.32 -43.55
N ALA A 18 -49.47 -24.37 -43.95
CA ALA A 18 -48.02 -24.44 -43.92
C ALA A 18 -47.45 -23.64 -45.10
N SER A 19 -46.79 -22.51 -44.82
CA SER A 19 -45.92 -21.85 -45.78
C SER A 19 -44.49 -22.35 -45.59
N ALA A 20 -44.03 -23.20 -46.50
CA ALA A 20 -42.64 -23.56 -46.64
C ALA A 20 -41.86 -22.34 -47.16
N ALA A 21 -41.32 -21.54 -46.24
CA ALA A 21 -40.27 -20.57 -46.56
C ALA A 21 -38.92 -21.28 -46.42
N ALA A 22 -38.23 -21.42 -47.55
CA ALA A 22 -36.84 -21.87 -47.60
C ALA A 22 -35.98 -20.97 -46.69
N GLN A 23 -35.43 -21.55 -45.63
CA GLN A 23 -34.44 -20.88 -44.79
C GLN A 23 -33.10 -20.91 -45.53
N ASN A 24 -32.76 -19.82 -46.22
CA ASN A 24 -31.38 -19.54 -46.60
C ASN A 24 -30.56 -19.41 -45.30
N THR A 25 -29.74 -20.41 -45.02
CA THR A 25 -28.78 -20.38 -43.91
C THR A 25 -27.68 -19.36 -44.26
N PRO A 26 -27.42 -18.35 -43.42
CA PRO A 26 -26.26 -17.49 -43.60
C PRO A 26 -24.97 -18.32 -43.49
N PRO A 27 -23.94 -18.06 -44.31
CA PRO A 27 -22.67 -18.76 -44.20
C PRO A 27 -22.08 -18.56 -42.80
N ALA A 28 -21.65 -19.66 -42.18
CA ALA A 28 -21.00 -19.67 -40.88
C ALA A 28 -19.75 -18.76 -40.93
N ASN A 29 -19.69 -17.78 -40.02
CA ASN A 29 -18.47 -17.02 -39.79
C ASN A 29 -17.35 -18.01 -39.42
N PRO A 30 -16.14 -17.88 -39.98
CA PRO A 30 -15.00 -18.67 -39.53
C PRO A 30 -14.77 -18.42 -38.04
N PRO A 31 -14.39 -19.47 -37.27
CA PRO A 31 -14.10 -19.31 -35.86
C PRO A 31 -13.03 -18.23 -35.66
N PRO A 32 -13.16 -17.37 -34.63
CA PRO A 32 -12.14 -16.37 -34.33
C PRO A 32 -10.78 -17.06 -34.15
N PRO A 33 -9.67 -16.44 -34.58
CA PRO A 33 -8.35 -17.03 -34.43
C PRO A 33 -8.14 -17.38 -32.96
N THR A 34 -7.83 -18.65 -32.71
CA THR A 34 -7.36 -19.13 -31.43
C THR A 34 -6.21 -18.24 -31.00
N THR A 35 -6.43 -17.43 -29.97
CA THR A 35 -5.37 -16.67 -29.32
C THR A 35 -4.31 -17.69 -28.90
N ALA A 36 -3.17 -17.65 -29.57
CA ALA A 36 -2.00 -18.41 -29.18
C ALA A 36 -1.72 -18.14 -27.69
N PRO A 37 -1.27 -19.14 -26.91
CA PRO A 37 -0.82 -18.90 -25.55
C PRO A 37 0.19 -17.75 -25.58
N ALA A 38 -0.02 -16.72 -24.76
CA ALA A 38 0.99 -15.71 -24.53
C ALA A 38 2.31 -16.43 -24.27
N ALA A 39 3.32 -16.17 -25.10
CA ALA A 39 4.65 -16.72 -24.93
C ALA A 39 5.02 -16.58 -23.45
N ALA A 40 5.51 -17.67 -22.86
CA ALA A 40 6.11 -17.63 -21.53
C ALA A 40 7.11 -16.47 -21.54
N ARG A 41 6.74 -15.34 -20.94
CA ARG A 41 7.65 -14.22 -20.80
C ARG A 41 8.75 -14.75 -19.89
N ASP A 42 9.98 -14.79 -20.37
CA ASP A 42 11.17 -15.07 -19.57
C ASP A 42 11.35 -13.94 -18.55
N LEU A 43 10.50 -13.94 -17.53
CA LEU A 43 10.54 -13.00 -16.44
C LEU A 43 11.58 -13.49 -15.43
N PRO A 44 12.48 -12.61 -14.96
CA PRO A 44 13.44 -12.98 -13.93
C PRO A 44 12.73 -13.38 -12.65
N GLU A 45 13.36 -14.24 -11.86
CA GLU A 45 12.86 -14.60 -10.54
C GLU A 45 12.77 -13.36 -9.65
N ALA A 46 11.67 -13.21 -8.91
CA ALA A 46 11.43 -12.05 -8.06
C ALA A 46 12.55 -11.84 -7.02
N ALA A 47 13.10 -12.93 -6.49
CA ALA A 47 14.23 -12.90 -5.57
C ALA A 47 15.46 -12.21 -6.20
N ALA A 48 15.77 -12.52 -7.46
CA ALA A 48 16.89 -11.90 -8.17
C ALA A 48 16.67 -10.40 -8.42
N VAL A 49 15.44 -10.00 -8.74
CA VAL A 49 15.08 -8.57 -8.89
C VAL A 49 15.24 -7.83 -7.56
N ILE A 50 14.77 -8.42 -6.47
CA ILE A 50 14.87 -7.86 -5.12
C ILE A 50 16.33 -7.78 -4.66
N ASP A 51 17.13 -8.82 -4.88
CA ASP A 51 18.56 -8.84 -4.52
C ASP A 51 19.33 -7.75 -5.29
N ARG A 52 19.01 -7.57 -6.57
CA ARG A 52 19.55 -6.47 -7.38
C ARG A 52 19.16 -5.10 -6.81
N ALA A 53 17.90 -4.93 -6.42
CA ALA A 53 17.42 -3.67 -5.84
C ALA A 53 18.09 -3.36 -4.50
N ILE A 54 18.24 -4.36 -3.63
CA ILE A 54 18.98 -4.23 -2.37
C ILE A 54 20.41 -3.77 -2.64
N LYS A 55 21.09 -4.38 -3.63
CA LYS A 55 22.44 -3.97 -4.04
C LYS A 55 22.47 -2.53 -4.56
N ALA A 56 21.50 -2.14 -5.40
CA ALA A 56 21.41 -0.78 -5.96
C ALA A 56 21.20 0.29 -4.86
N HIS A 57 20.48 -0.06 -3.80
CA HIS A 57 20.24 0.83 -2.66
C HIS A 57 21.42 0.91 -1.67
N GLY A 58 22.49 0.14 -1.83
CA GLY A 58 23.67 0.15 -0.94
C GLY A 58 24.09 -1.23 -0.43
N GLY A 59 23.29 -2.27 -0.69
CA GLY A 59 23.59 -3.64 -0.33
C GLY A 59 23.05 -4.08 1.03
N PRO A 60 23.11 -5.40 1.30
CA PRO A 60 22.55 -5.98 2.53
C PRO A 60 23.28 -5.50 3.79
N GLU A 61 24.59 -5.27 3.72
CA GLU A 61 25.38 -4.76 4.85
C GLU A 61 25.00 -3.32 5.21
N ALA A 62 24.80 -2.46 4.21
CA ALA A 62 24.33 -1.09 4.43
C ALA A 62 22.96 -1.07 5.11
N LEU A 63 22.02 -1.92 4.65
CA LEU A 63 20.71 -2.06 5.29
C LEU A 63 20.82 -2.57 6.74
N ALA A 64 21.66 -3.59 6.97
CA ALA A 64 21.85 -4.15 8.30
C ALA A 64 22.55 -3.18 9.28
N SER A 65 23.34 -2.24 8.77
CA SER A 65 24.05 -1.24 9.59
C SER A 65 23.15 -0.15 10.17
N ILE A 66 21.90 -0.03 9.71
CA ILE A 66 20.98 1.03 10.12
C ILE A 66 20.30 0.64 11.43
N THR A 67 20.67 1.34 12.50
CA THR A 67 20.08 1.20 13.84
C THR A 67 19.04 2.27 14.13
N SER A 68 19.13 3.41 13.44
CA SER A 68 18.14 4.48 13.53
C SER A 68 18.14 5.34 12.27
N LEU A 69 17.04 6.03 12.04
CA LEU A 69 16.86 6.92 10.89
C LEU A 69 16.03 8.13 11.31
N GLN A 70 16.43 9.31 10.84
CA GLN A 70 15.58 10.49 10.84
C GLN A 70 15.58 11.17 9.48
N TYR A 71 14.46 11.80 9.14
CA TYR A 71 14.33 12.61 7.93
C TYR A 71 13.08 13.51 8.01
N VAL A 72 12.97 14.42 7.06
CA VAL A 72 11.85 15.34 6.90
C VAL A 72 11.12 15.05 5.59
N ILE A 73 9.80 14.92 5.67
CA ILE A 73 8.92 14.92 4.50
C ILE A 73 8.23 16.28 4.43
N THR A 74 8.30 16.94 3.29
CA THR A 74 7.48 18.11 3.00
C THR A 74 6.47 17.75 1.93
N THR A 75 5.20 18.01 2.18
CA THR A 75 4.13 17.81 1.19
C THR A 75 3.56 19.15 0.79
N GLU A 76 3.46 19.39 -0.50
CA GLU A 76 2.86 20.60 -1.07
C GLU A 76 1.49 20.23 -1.67
N GLN A 77 0.45 20.87 -1.16
CA GLN A 77 -0.91 20.81 -1.71
C GLN A 77 -1.39 22.24 -2.00
N PRO A 78 -2.34 22.44 -2.93
CA PRO A 78 -2.91 23.76 -3.17
C PRO A 78 -3.42 24.40 -1.87
N GLY A 79 -2.79 25.50 -1.43
CA GLY A 79 -3.17 26.24 -0.23
C GLY A 79 -2.67 25.67 1.11
N SER A 80 -1.85 24.60 1.13
CA SER A 80 -1.29 24.05 2.36
C SER A 80 0.07 23.39 2.14
N THR A 81 1.01 23.64 3.06
CA THR A 81 2.26 22.90 3.16
C THR A 81 2.30 22.22 4.51
N SER A 82 2.58 20.92 4.52
CA SER A 82 2.74 20.15 5.75
C SER A 82 4.14 19.58 5.83
N THR A 83 4.75 19.71 7.02
CA THR A 83 6.08 19.16 7.29
C THR A 83 5.95 18.04 8.30
N PHE A 84 6.52 16.88 7.97
CA PHE A 84 6.57 15.70 8.82
C PHE A 84 8.02 15.43 9.18
N ARG A 85 8.32 15.36 10.47
CA ARG A 85 9.61 14.87 10.95
C ARG A 85 9.44 13.43 11.37
N VAL A 86 10.10 12.54 10.66
CA VAL A 86 10.04 11.10 10.92
C VAL A 86 11.33 10.67 11.59
N ARG A 87 11.19 9.91 12.66
CA ARG A 87 12.26 9.27 13.41
C ARG A 87 11.88 7.82 13.60
N ALA A 88 12.77 6.89 13.29
CA ALA A 88 12.48 5.47 13.34
C ALA A 88 13.70 4.67 13.80
N ALA A 89 13.46 3.54 14.46
CA ALA A 89 14.48 2.58 14.85
C ALA A 89 13.88 1.15 14.86
N PRO A 90 14.63 0.13 14.42
CA PRO A 90 14.19 -1.26 14.54
C PRO A 90 14.18 -1.77 15.99
N PRO A 91 13.42 -2.83 16.30
CA PRO A 91 12.22 -3.26 15.58
C PRO A 91 11.03 -2.38 15.99
N ASP A 92 10.30 -1.85 15.00
CA ASP A 92 8.98 -1.21 15.17
C ASP A 92 8.89 0.02 16.09
N LYS A 93 9.95 0.82 16.20
CA LYS A 93 9.91 2.13 16.87
C LYS A 93 9.80 3.25 15.85
N THR A 94 8.83 4.14 16.05
CA THR A 94 8.61 5.27 15.17
C THR A 94 8.07 6.45 15.96
N LEU A 95 8.53 7.65 15.64
CA LEU A 95 7.98 8.92 16.09
C LEU A 95 7.82 9.85 14.88
N ILE A 96 6.59 10.29 14.63
CA ILE A 96 6.25 11.20 13.54
C ILE A 96 5.69 12.46 14.18
N THR A 97 6.38 13.58 13.99
CA THR A 97 5.87 14.89 14.36
C THR A 97 5.36 15.57 13.11
N ILE A 98 4.16 16.12 13.16
CA ILE A 98 3.54 16.89 12.08
C ILE A 98 3.43 18.33 12.54
N ASP A 99 4.09 19.21 11.80
CA ASP A 99 4.05 20.65 12.02
C ASP A 99 3.04 21.26 11.03
N GLY A 100 1.89 21.69 11.56
CA GLY A 100 0.85 22.44 10.86
C GLY A 100 0.30 23.56 11.74
N THR A 101 -0.99 23.89 11.61
CA THR A 101 -1.67 24.87 12.50
C THR A 101 -1.61 24.43 13.97
N THR A 102 -1.67 23.12 14.22
CA THR A 102 -1.42 22.50 15.52
C THR A 102 -0.36 21.42 15.37
N ARG A 103 0.45 21.22 16.42
CA ARG A 103 1.43 20.14 16.46
C ARG A 103 0.72 18.83 16.80
N MET A 104 0.87 17.84 15.92
CA MET A 104 0.39 16.48 16.13
C MET A 104 1.59 15.52 16.15
N GLU A 105 1.50 14.48 16.97
CA GLU A 105 2.55 13.48 17.08
C GLU A 105 1.95 12.08 17.05
N PHE A 106 2.61 11.16 16.35
CA PHE A 106 2.30 9.74 16.37
C PHE A 106 3.54 8.99 16.80
N GLY A 107 3.39 8.09 17.76
CA GLY A 107 4.52 7.32 18.28
C GLY A 107 4.21 5.84 18.41
N ARG A 108 5.26 5.02 18.36
CA ARG A 108 5.24 3.60 18.68
C ARG A 108 6.60 3.19 19.25
N ASN A 109 6.58 2.33 20.27
CA ASN A 109 7.79 1.81 20.94
C ASN A 109 8.08 0.32 20.67
N GLY A 110 7.36 -0.29 19.72
CA GLY A 110 7.34 -1.74 19.46
C GLY A 110 6.04 -2.42 19.92
N ASP A 111 5.50 -2.04 21.07
CA ASP A 111 4.32 -2.67 21.69
C ASP A 111 3.08 -1.75 21.65
N ILE A 112 3.27 -0.49 22.06
CA ILE A 112 2.17 0.48 22.19
C ILE A 112 2.30 1.53 21.09
N ALA A 113 1.19 1.82 20.40
CA ALA A 113 1.07 2.95 19.49
C ALA A 113 0.18 4.03 20.11
N TRP A 114 0.60 5.28 19.98
CA TRP A 114 -0.12 6.43 20.50
C TRP A 114 -0.16 7.57 19.49
N ARG A 115 -1.10 8.50 19.72
CA ARG A 115 -1.07 9.84 19.16
C ARG A 115 -1.10 10.87 20.28
N HIS A 116 -0.59 12.06 19.99
CA HIS A 116 -0.72 13.24 20.82
C HIS A 116 -1.18 14.40 19.95
N ASP A 117 -2.22 15.08 20.41
CA ASP A 117 -2.72 16.31 19.81
C ASP A 117 -2.70 17.39 20.88
N ALA A 118 -2.18 18.58 20.54
CA ALA A 118 -1.97 19.64 21.52
C ALA A 118 -3.27 20.11 22.21
N ALA A 119 -4.44 19.94 21.59
CA ALA A 119 -5.72 20.34 22.14
C ALA A 119 -6.37 19.23 22.99
N THR A 120 -6.13 17.96 22.65
CA THR A 120 -6.85 16.81 23.25
C THR A 120 -5.97 15.84 24.03
N GLY A 121 -4.65 16.01 24.02
CA GLY A 121 -3.70 15.19 24.76
C GLY A 121 -3.40 13.84 24.09
N PHE A 122 -2.92 12.88 24.90
CA PHE A 122 -2.54 11.55 24.42
C PHE A 122 -3.73 10.61 24.26
N ALA A 123 -3.67 9.77 23.24
CA ALA A 123 -4.59 8.64 23.04
C ALA A 123 -3.86 7.43 22.48
N LEU A 124 -4.30 6.24 22.87
CA LEU A 124 -3.90 4.98 22.22
C LEU A 124 -4.53 4.92 20.83
N ILE A 125 -3.78 4.39 19.86
CA ILE A 125 -4.27 4.20 18.50
C ILE A 125 -4.07 2.75 18.04
N PRO A 126 -4.96 2.22 17.18
CA PRO A 126 -4.72 0.94 16.54
C PRO A 126 -3.49 0.98 15.63
N GLU A 127 -2.77 -0.14 15.51
CA GLU A 127 -1.62 -0.24 14.60
C GLU A 127 -1.98 0.08 13.15
N SER A 128 -3.19 -0.28 12.72
CA SER A 128 -3.67 0.02 11.36
C SER A 128 -3.67 1.51 11.05
N GLN A 129 -3.93 2.36 12.05
CA GLN A 129 -3.91 3.81 11.90
C GLN A 129 -2.47 4.32 11.73
N LEU A 130 -1.52 3.83 12.53
CA LEU A 130 -0.11 4.18 12.36
C LEU A 130 0.47 3.64 11.04
N GLY A 131 0.00 2.48 10.59
CA GLY A 131 0.32 1.90 9.29
C GLY A 131 0.00 2.86 8.14
N GLN A 132 -1.13 3.57 8.20
CA GLN A 132 -1.46 4.58 7.19
C GLN A 132 -0.50 5.77 7.19
N VAL A 133 -0.09 6.24 8.37
CA VAL A 133 0.86 7.37 8.49
C VAL A 133 2.28 6.96 8.06
N THR A 134 2.68 5.74 8.38
CA THR A 134 4.01 5.19 8.05
C THR A 134 4.11 4.65 6.62
N ARG A 135 3.00 4.52 5.87
CA ARG A 135 3.05 4.17 4.43
C ARG A 135 3.82 5.20 3.61
N LEU A 136 3.83 6.46 4.04
CA LEU A 136 4.60 7.53 3.43
C LEU A 136 6.09 7.46 3.78
N HIS A 137 6.56 6.38 4.43
CA HIS A 137 7.96 6.22 4.84
C HIS A 137 8.78 5.67 3.66
N PRO A 138 9.45 6.54 2.87
CA PRO A 138 10.16 6.14 1.66
C PRO A 138 11.23 5.07 1.92
N LEU A 139 11.93 5.21 3.04
CA LEU A 139 12.97 4.27 3.45
C LEU A 139 12.43 2.96 4.01
N GLY A 140 11.17 2.94 4.41
CA GLY A 140 10.52 1.76 4.98
C GLY A 140 10.22 0.79 3.86
N LEU A 141 10.00 1.30 2.65
CA LEU A 141 9.94 0.49 1.45
C LEU A 141 11.26 -0.26 1.21
N VAL A 142 12.38 0.47 1.19
CA VAL A 142 13.72 -0.11 0.96
C VAL A 142 14.08 -1.13 2.04
N MET A 143 13.86 -0.79 3.32
CA MET A 143 14.15 -1.68 4.45
C MET A 143 13.29 -2.97 4.45
N ARG A 144 12.09 -2.93 3.85
CA ARG A 144 11.21 -4.11 3.74
C ARG A 144 11.50 -4.99 2.54
N LEU A 145 12.34 -4.57 1.59
CA LEU A 145 12.66 -5.37 0.40
C LEU A 145 13.08 -6.82 0.72
N PRO A 146 13.97 -7.09 1.71
CA PRO A 146 14.33 -8.46 2.06
C PRO A 146 13.14 -9.35 2.45
N SER A 147 12.11 -8.78 3.09
CA SER A 147 10.93 -9.52 3.54
C SER A 147 10.03 -10.01 2.40
N TYR A 148 10.22 -9.48 1.19
CA TYR A 148 9.45 -9.84 0.00
C TYR A 148 10.15 -10.89 -0.87
N ARG A 149 11.43 -11.18 -0.60
CA ARG A 149 12.30 -12.00 -1.46
C ARG A 149 11.66 -13.33 -1.89
N ASP A 150 11.09 -14.06 -0.94
CA ASP A 150 10.54 -15.41 -1.18
C ASP A 150 9.02 -15.42 -1.41
N ARG A 151 8.38 -14.25 -1.44
CA ARG A 151 6.92 -14.11 -1.47
C ARG A 151 6.40 -13.25 -2.62
N ALA A 152 7.26 -12.42 -3.20
CA ALA A 152 6.94 -11.64 -4.38
C ALA A 152 6.93 -12.51 -5.63
N VAL A 153 6.21 -12.06 -6.66
CA VAL A 153 6.18 -12.72 -7.96
C VAL A 153 6.39 -11.67 -9.04
N THR A 154 7.32 -11.90 -9.96
CA THR A 154 7.51 -11.04 -11.14
C THR A 154 6.27 -11.19 -12.02
N ALA A 155 5.52 -10.11 -12.17
CA ALA A 155 4.22 -10.11 -12.82
C ALA A 155 4.32 -9.75 -14.30
N ASP A 156 5.12 -8.72 -14.64
CA ASP A 156 5.29 -8.26 -16.02
C ASP A 156 6.51 -7.35 -16.18
N HIS A 157 6.82 -7.00 -17.43
CA HIS A 157 7.50 -5.75 -17.76
C HIS A 157 6.47 -4.62 -17.84
N ALA A 158 6.89 -3.42 -17.44
CA ALA A 158 6.06 -2.22 -17.47
C ALA A 158 6.93 -0.99 -17.74
N THR A 159 6.29 0.18 -17.79
CA THR A 159 6.99 1.46 -17.91
C THR A 159 6.42 2.40 -16.85
N VAL A 160 7.32 3.09 -16.13
CA VAL A 160 6.96 4.14 -15.17
C VAL A 160 7.66 5.43 -15.63
N GLY A 161 6.88 6.43 -16.05
CA GLY A 161 7.43 7.58 -16.76
C GLY A 161 8.11 7.12 -18.05
N ASP A 162 9.39 7.46 -18.19
CA ASP A 162 10.22 7.04 -19.33
C ASP A 162 11.13 5.83 -19.01
N HIS A 163 10.94 5.19 -17.84
CA HIS A 163 11.77 4.09 -17.38
C HIS A 163 11.13 2.72 -17.65
N PRO A 164 11.75 1.84 -18.46
CA PRO A 164 11.42 0.42 -18.48
C PRO A 164 11.64 -0.19 -17.11
N CYS A 165 10.66 -0.96 -16.63
CA CYS A 165 10.66 -1.52 -15.29
C CYS A 165 10.19 -2.97 -15.27
N LEU A 166 10.71 -3.74 -14.33
CA LEU A 166 10.12 -5.00 -13.89
C LEU A 166 9.06 -4.73 -12.82
N LYS A 167 7.85 -5.25 -13.04
CA LYS A 167 6.72 -5.15 -12.12
C LYS A 167 6.65 -6.41 -11.27
N LEU A 168 6.82 -6.28 -9.96
CA LEU A 168 6.67 -7.37 -9.00
C LEU A 168 5.36 -7.19 -8.22
N ARG A 169 4.59 -8.25 -8.10
CA ARG A 169 3.43 -8.33 -7.21
C ARG A 169 3.89 -8.75 -5.82
N LEU A 170 3.51 -7.96 -4.81
CA LEU A 170 3.76 -8.27 -3.40
C LEU A 170 2.59 -9.04 -2.77
N PRO A 171 2.84 -9.83 -1.71
CA PRO A 171 1.77 -10.41 -0.91
C PRO A 171 1.00 -9.32 -0.15
N SER A 172 -0.33 -9.31 -0.25
CA SER A 172 -1.19 -8.34 0.42
C SER A 172 -2.57 -8.93 0.70
N THR A 173 -3.16 -8.56 1.85
CA THR A 173 -4.52 -8.92 2.25
C THR A 173 -5.53 -7.79 2.01
N GLN A 174 -5.07 -6.60 1.61
CA GLN A 174 -5.90 -5.39 1.46
C GLN A 174 -6.18 -5.04 -0.01
N GLY A 175 -5.88 -5.96 -0.92
CA GLY A 175 -5.91 -5.76 -2.36
C GLY A 175 -4.56 -6.08 -2.98
N GLU A 176 -4.32 -5.55 -4.18
CA GLU A 176 -3.09 -5.81 -4.92
C GLU A 176 -2.07 -4.70 -4.68
N VAL A 177 -0.82 -5.10 -4.53
CA VAL A 177 0.31 -4.18 -4.33
C VAL A 177 1.41 -4.60 -5.30
N PHE A 178 1.92 -3.64 -6.05
CA PHE A 178 3.01 -3.86 -7.00
C PHE A 178 4.16 -2.89 -6.75
N LEU A 179 5.39 -3.39 -6.88
CA LEU A 179 6.59 -2.58 -6.95
C LEU A 179 7.15 -2.60 -8.36
N TYR A 180 7.70 -1.46 -8.78
CA TYR A 180 8.32 -1.27 -10.07
C TYR A 180 9.82 -1.04 -9.85
N PHE A 181 10.63 -1.88 -10.47
CA PHE A 181 12.08 -1.81 -10.38
C PHE A 181 12.64 -1.42 -11.74
N ASP A 182 13.44 -0.36 -11.77
CA ASP A 182 14.08 0.13 -12.98
C ASP A 182 14.98 -0.94 -13.63
N ASP A 183 14.82 -1.15 -14.93
CA ASP A 183 15.55 -2.21 -15.64
C ASP A 183 17.05 -1.91 -15.76
N GLU A 184 17.48 -0.64 -15.71
CA GLU A 184 18.88 -0.24 -15.87
C GLU A 184 19.61 -0.14 -14.53
N THR A 185 19.01 0.51 -13.54
CA THR A 185 19.60 0.81 -12.24
C THR A 185 19.24 -0.21 -11.17
N GLY A 186 18.10 -0.90 -11.30
CA GLY A 186 17.55 -1.79 -10.27
C GLY A 186 16.87 -1.05 -9.11
N LEU A 187 16.83 0.27 -9.12
CA LEU A 187 16.19 1.07 -8.06
C LEU A 187 14.66 0.97 -8.13
N VAL A 188 13.99 1.13 -7.00
CA VAL A 188 12.53 1.17 -6.96
C VAL A 188 12.04 2.49 -7.56
N ARG A 189 11.23 2.42 -8.62
CA ARG A 189 10.66 3.56 -9.35
C ARG A 189 9.20 3.82 -9.03
N GLY A 190 8.50 2.81 -8.52
CA GLY A 190 7.09 3.00 -8.21
C GLY A 190 6.50 1.95 -7.30
N LEU A 191 5.37 2.33 -6.74
CA LEU A 191 4.47 1.53 -5.93
C LEU A 191 3.04 1.76 -6.42
N GLU A 192 2.38 0.69 -6.83
CA GLU A 192 0.97 0.72 -7.22
C GLU A 192 0.15 -0.09 -6.21
N GLU A 193 -0.95 0.49 -5.74
CA GLU A 193 -1.90 -0.17 -4.86
C GLU A 193 -3.32 -0.13 -5.45
N ILE A 194 -3.96 -1.29 -5.52
CA ILE A 194 -5.37 -1.43 -5.92
C ILE A 194 -6.13 -2.01 -4.74
N ARG A 195 -7.12 -1.29 -4.22
CA ARG A 195 -7.90 -1.72 -3.04
C ARG A 195 -8.88 -2.84 -3.40
N ALA A 196 -8.99 -3.85 -2.53
CA ALA A 196 -9.84 -5.03 -2.77
C ALA A 196 -11.34 -4.72 -2.94
N ASN A 197 -11.83 -3.64 -2.32
CA ASN A 197 -13.24 -3.25 -2.31
C ASN A 197 -13.53 -2.06 -3.24
N ALA A 198 -12.61 -1.70 -4.12
CA ALA A 198 -12.86 -0.66 -5.10
C ALA A 198 -13.80 -1.19 -6.20
N SER A 199 -14.96 -0.55 -6.36
CA SER A 199 -15.96 -0.91 -7.38
C SER A 199 -15.42 -0.81 -8.81
N ALA A 200 -14.46 0.09 -9.03
CA ALA A 200 -13.61 0.16 -10.19
C ALA A 200 -12.16 -0.09 -9.75
N ARG A 201 -11.37 -0.80 -10.55
CA ARG A 201 -9.94 -1.09 -10.30
C ARG A 201 -9.07 0.15 -10.49
N ILE A 202 -9.34 1.19 -9.70
CA ILE A 202 -8.60 2.45 -9.73
C ILE A 202 -7.38 2.29 -8.83
N ALA A 203 -6.20 2.50 -9.41
CA ALA A 203 -4.93 2.39 -8.69
C ALA A 203 -4.53 3.72 -8.04
N LEU A 204 -3.94 3.62 -6.85
CA LEU A 204 -3.05 4.63 -6.31
C LEU A 204 -1.63 4.30 -6.78
N MET A 205 -1.05 5.18 -7.60
CA MET A 205 0.33 5.06 -8.07
C MET A 205 1.20 6.09 -7.34
N THR A 206 2.31 5.63 -6.78
CA THR A 206 3.38 6.49 -6.27
C THR A 206 4.61 6.26 -7.13
N THR A 207 5.16 7.31 -7.73
CA THR A 207 6.46 7.25 -8.43
C THR A 207 7.56 7.82 -7.55
N PHE A 208 8.78 7.33 -7.73
CA PHE A 208 9.96 7.73 -6.97
C PHE A 208 11.03 8.26 -7.91
N GLU A 209 11.55 9.44 -7.59
CA GLU A 209 12.47 10.22 -8.41
C GLU A 209 13.52 10.94 -7.53
N ASP A 210 14.48 11.59 -8.17
CA ASP A 210 15.55 12.35 -7.51
C ASP A 210 16.36 11.46 -6.55
N GLU A 211 16.91 10.37 -7.08
CA GLU A 211 17.74 9.46 -6.30
C GLU A 211 19.07 10.11 -5.97
N ARG A 212 19.42 10.06 -4.68
CA ARG A 212 20.67 10.61 -4.17
C ARG A 212 21.31 9.60 -3.24
N ALA A 213 22.63 9.53 -3.31
CA ALA A 213 23.42 8.84 -2.31
C ALA A 213 23.42 9.64 -1.01
N VAL A 214 22.84 9.07 0.03
CA VAL A 214 22.93 9.54 1.42
C VAL A 214 23.43 8.37 2.24
N ALA A 215 24.74 8.34 2.49
CA ALA A 215 25.39 7.19 3.09
C ALA A 215 24.66 6.73 4.38
N PRO A 216 24.35 5.42 4.52
CA PRO A 216 24.92 4.33 3.73
C PRO A 216 24.11 3.92 2.49
N LEU A 217 23.01 4.60 2.16
CA LEU A 217 22.09 4.17 1.09
C LEU A 217 21.97 5.16 -0.06
N THR A 218 21.50 4.67 -1.21
CA THR A 218 20.93 5.52 -2.26
C THR A 218 19.42 5.51 -2.14
N ILE A 219 18.78 6.67 -2.04
CA ILE A 219 17.31 6.77 -1.86
C ILE A 219 16.74 7.91 -2.70
N PHE A 220 15.46 7.79 -3.06
CA PHE A 220 14.72 8.85 -3.74
C PHE A 220 14.45 10.04 -2.81
N HIS A 221 14.40 11.24 -3.39
CA HIS A 221 14.09 12.48 -2.66
C HIS A 221 12.79 13.15 -3.11
N LEU A 222 12.15 12.59 -4.14
CA LEU A 222 10.85 13.02 -4.61
C LEU A 222 9.95 11.79 -4.76
N ALA A 223 8.74 11.88 -4.22
CA ALA A 223 7.68 10.95 -4.52
C ALA A 223 6.46 11.71 -5.05
N THR A 224 5.88 11.28 -6.17
CA THR A 224 4.64 11.86 -6.69
C THR A 224 3.52 10.84 -6.62
N MET A 225 2.33 11.28 -6.24
CA MET A 225 1.17 10.41 -6.07
C MET A 225 0.12 10.74 -7.12
N SER A 226 -0.50 9.71 -7.70
CA SER A 226 -1.67 9.85 -8.55
C SER A 226 -2.72 8.78 -8.23
N PHE A 227 -3.99 9.14 -8.39
CA PHE A 227 -5.11 8.24 -8.21
C PHE A 227 -5.97 8.24 -9.47
N GLY A 228 -6.07 7.08 -10.13
CA GLY A 228 -6.75 6.99 -11.43
C GLY A 228 -6.16 7.93 -12.49
N GLY A 229 -4.85 8.16 -12.44
CA GLY A 229 -4.13 9.08 -13.32
C GLY A 229 -4.25 10.57 -12.96
N GLN A 230 -5.05 10.94 -11.96
CA GLN A 230 -5.11 12.32 -11.46
C GLN A 230 -4.02 12.54 -10.42
N ALA A 231 -3.21 13.59 -10.58
CA ALA A 231 -2.17 13.93 -9.62
C ALA A 231 -2.77 14.34 -8.26
N LEU A 232 -2.27 13.75 -7.18
CA LEU A 232 -2.67 14.05 -5.79
C LEU A 232 -1.67 14.98 -5.09
N GLY A 233 -0.45 15.09 -5.61
CA GLY A 233 0.61 15.93 -5.07
C GLY A 233 1.96 15.23 -5.05
N ALA A 234 2.92 15.92 -4.43
CA ALA A 234 4.29 15.45 -4.29
C ALA A 234 4.76 15.53 -2.84
N LEU A 235 5.68 14.64 -2.51
CA LEU A 235 6.38 14.56 -1.24
C LEU A 235 7.87 14.73 -1.51
N LYS A 236 8.50 15.65 -0.80
CA LYS A 236 9.95 15.88 -0.86
C LYS A 236 10.61 15.36 0.40
N LEU A 237 11.64 14.53 0.24
CA LEU A 237 12.47 14.04 1.33
C LEU A 237 13.67 14.97 1.54
N SER A 238 14.00 15.26 2.78
CA SER A 238 15.17 16.06 3.15
C SER A 238 15.71 15.70 4.53
N ASP A 239 16.88 16.24 4.87
CA ASP A 239 17.56 16.05 6.18
C ASP A 239 17.65 14.59 6.65
N VAL A 240 17.99 13.70 5.72
CA VAL A 240 18.12 12.28 5.98
C VAL A 240 19.40 12.03 6.76
N ARG A 241 19.29 11.42 7.95
CA ARG A 241 20.42 11.06 8.81
C ARG A 241 20.20 9.66 9.40
N TYR A 242 21.26 8.88 9.41
CA TYR A 242 21.27 7.53 9.97
C TYR A 242 21.99 7.52 11.31
N ASN A 243 21.63 6.58 12.17
CA ASN A 243 22.39 6.22 13.38
C ASN A 243 22.74 7.40 14.30
N THR A 244 21.83 8.37 14.41
CA THR A 244 22.00 9.63 15.17
C THR A 244 20.94 9.84 16.24
N LEU A 245 19.95 8.95 16.35
CA LEU A 245 18.87 9.11 17.32
C LEU A 245 19.25 8.60 18.71
N ASP A 246 18.80 9.34 19.72
CA ASP A 246 18.78 8.89 21.12
C ASP A 246 17.70 7.79 21.29
N PRO A 247 18.03 6.60 21.84
CA PRO A 247 17.05 5.56 22.13
C PRO A 247 15.87 6.01 23.01
N GLU A 248 16.08 6.97 23.93
CA GLU A 248 15.05 7.48 24.84
C GLU A 248 13.95 8.27 24.11
N LEU A 249 14.18 8.67 22.86
CA LEU A 249 13.19 9.35 22.02
C LEU A 249 11.92 8.51 21.80
N PHE A 250 12.02 7.18 21.93
CA PHE A 250 10.89 6.26 21.75
C PHE A 250 10.28 5.79 23.07
N ALA A 251 10.68 6.38 24.20
CA ALA A 251 10.09 6.06 25.50
C ALA A 251 8.59 6.34 25.48
N VAL A 252 7.82 5.43 26.10
CA VAL A 252 6.36 5.60 26.19
C VAL A 252 6.07 6.71 27.19
N PRO A 253 5.33 7.76 26.81
CA PRO A 253 4.93 8.80 27.74
C PRO A 253 4.15 8.23 28.93
N ALA A 254 4.36 8.78 30.13
CA ALA A 254 3.74 8.27 31.36
C ALA A 254 2.21 8.19 31.27
N GLU A 255 1.59 9.16 30.60
CA GLU A 255 0.14 9.22 30.34
C GLU A 255 -0.30 8.07 29.42
N VAL A 256 0.46 7.77 28.37
CA VAL A 256 0.20 6.63 27.48
C VAL A 256 0.31 5.31 28.25
N ALA A 257 1.34 5.17 29.10
CA ALA A 257 1.49 3.99 29.96
C ALA A 257 0.35 3.85 30.98
N ALA A 258 -0.22 4.95 31.46
CA ALA A 258 -1.41 4.93 32.31
C ALA A 258 -2.66 4.49 31.53
N LEU A 259 -2.88 5.05 30.33
CA LEU A 259 -3.98 4.66 29.44
C LEU A 259 -3.94 3.16 29.10
N ALA A 260 -2.76 2.64 28.74
CA ALA A 260 -2.58 1.23 28.38
C ALA A 260 -2.91 0.26 29.53
N ARG A 261 -2.61 0.64 30.78
CA ARG A 261 -2.95 -0.16 31.96
C ARG A 261 -4.47 -0.23 32.20
N THR A 262 -5.16 0.88 32.00
CA THR A 262 -6.62 0.96 32.20
C THR A 262 -7.39 0.27 31.08
N SER A 263 -6.85 0.22 29.85
CA SER A 263 -7.49 -0.42 28.70
C SER A 263 -7.27 -1.93 28.62
N ARG A 264 -6.33 -2.51 29.39
CA ARG A 264 -6.14 -3.96 29.46
C ARG A 264 -7.20 -4.54 30.40
N PRO A 265 -8.09 -5.46 29.96
CA PRO A 265 -9.07 -6.04 30.87
C PRO A 265 -8.34 -6.78 31.98
N THR A 266 -8.59 -6.38 33.23
CA THR A 266 -8.16 -7.13 34.42
C THR A 266 -8.72 -8.55 34.30
N THR A 267 -7.88 -9.50 33.90
CA THR A 267 -8.17 -10.91 34.13
C THR A 267 -8.04 -11.13 35.63
N ALA A 268 -9.12 -10.88 36.37
CA ALA A 268 -9.20 -11.27 37.76
C ALA A 268 -9.05 -12.79 37.82
N PRO A 269 -8.25 -13.35 38.75
CA PRO A 269 -8.14 -14.79 38.89
C PRO A 269 -9.53 -15.33 39.25
N ALA A 270 -9.99 -16.33 38.50
CA ALA A 270 -11.18 -17.08 38.83
C ALA A 270 -11.01 -17.63 40.26
N GLY A 271 -11.79 -17.10 41.19
CA GLY A 271 -11.90 -17.65 42.53
C GLY A 271 -12.31 -19.11 42.42
N VAL A 272 -11.46 -19.98 42.97
CA VAL A 272 -11.79 -21.37 43.28
C VAL A 272 -13.01 -21.33 44.20
N ASN A 273 -14.13 -21.85 43.71
CA ASN A 273 -15.35 -22.03 44.47
C ASN A 273 -15.25 -23.41 45.13
N ASP A 274 -14.77 -23.47 46.37
CA ASP A 274 -14.93 -24.63 47.26
C ASP A 274 -16.20 -24.41 48.08
N GLN A 275 -17.29 -25.05 47.67
CA GLN A 275 -18.41 -25.49 48.52
C GLN A 275 -19.07 -26.73 47.90
#